data_AF-A0A955PF71-F1
#
_entry.id   AF-A0A955PF71-F1
#
_cell.length_a   1.000
_cell.length_b   1.000
_cell.length_c   1.000
_cell.angle_alpha   90.00
_cell.angle_beta   90.00
_cell.angle_gamma   90.00
#
_symmetry.space_group_name_H-M   'P 1'
#
loop_
_entity.id
_entity.type
_entity.pdbx_description
1 polymer ?
#
loop_
_entity_poly.entity_id
_entity_poly.type
_entity_poly.pdbx_seq_one_letter_code
_entity_poly.pdbx_strand_id
1 'polypeptide(L)'
;PSFMFMVGVAMPYSYASRRQRGDTPGQIWFHVIKRAVILILLGIFLRSNHRSQTYFTFEDVITQIGLGYVFVYLVLGKRFWVQFGSLVAILFFYWLAFALFPLPGPNFDYSSVGVGQDWNHLTGFFAHWDKNTNLAHYFDVWFLNLFPREHPFEYNGGGYLTLNFIPSMGTM
;
A
#
# COMPACT_ATOMS: atom_id res chain seq x y z
N PRO A 1 -7.49 -0.30 -8.82
CA PRO A 1 -8.45 0.72 -8.32
C PRO A 1 -9.86 0.19 -8.05
N SER A 2 -10.55 -0.40 -9.04
CA SER A 2 -11.96 -0.80 -8.89
C SER A 2 -12.22 -1.79 -7.75
N PHE A 3 -11.33 -2.75 -7.50
CA PHE A 3 -11.44 -3.68 -6.38
C PHE A 3 -11.38 -3.00 -5.01
N MET A 4 -10.47 -2.02 -4.85
CA MET A 4 -10.34 -1.27 -3.60
C MET A 4 -11.60 -0.45 -3.33
N PHE A 5 -12.11 0.23 -4.36
CA PHE A 5 -13.39 0.95 -4.29
C PHE A 5 -14.57 0.05 -3.93
N MET A 6 -14.67 -1.14 -4.54
CA MET A 6 -15.73 -2.10 -4.18
C MET A 6 -15.65 -2.52 -2.71
N VAL A 7 -14.44 -2.72 -2.16
CA VAL A 7 -14.26 -3.03 -0.73
C VAL A 7 -14.66 -1.86 0.15
N GLY A 8 -14.28 -0.64 -0.25
CA GLY A 8 -14.67 0.62 0.37
C GLY A 8 -16.18 0.77 0.51
N VAL A 9 -16.90 0.64 -0.61
CA VAL A 9 -18.36 0.67 -0.66
C VAL A 9 -18.99 -0.45 0.18
N ALA A 10 -18.40 -1.65 0.19
CA ALA A 10 -18.92 -2.78 0.96
C ALA A 10 -18.72 -2.66 2.48
N MET A 11 -17.74 -1.87 2.94
CA MET A 11 -17.40 -1.77 4.37
C MET A 11 -18.53 -1.19 5.24
N PRO A 12 -19.19 -0.06 4.88
CA PRO A 12 -20.35 0.45 5.61
C PRO A 12 -21.49 -0.57 5.76
N TYR A 13 -21.81 -1.32 4.70
CA TYR A 13 -22.86 -2.35 4.75
C TYR A 13 -22.47 -3.51 5.68
N SER A 14 -21.22 -3.96 5.60
CA SER A 14 -20.69 -5.00 6.50
C SER A 14 -20.74 -4.57 7.96
N TYR A 15 -20.40 -3.31 8.24
CA TYR A 15 -20.48 -2.71 9.57
C TYR A 15 -21.92 -2.63 10.09
N ALA A 16 -22.84 -2.09 9.28
CA ALA A 16 -24.25 -1.96 9.65
C ALA A 16 -24.90 -3.33 9.93
N SER A 17 -24.61 -4.34 9.11
CA SER A 17 -25.08 -5.71 9.31
C SER A 17 -24.60 -6.33 10.62
N ARG A 18 -23.36 -6.04 11.04
CA ARG A 18 -22.83 -6.52 12.34
C ARG A 18 -23.47 -5.81 13.52
N ARG A 19 -23.67 -4.50 13.41
CA ARG A 19 -24.39 -3.70 14.42
C ARG A 19 -25.82 -4.21 14.61
N GLN A 20 -26.53 -4.53 13.53
CA GLN A 20 -27.89 -5.09 13.59
C GLN A 20 -27.93 -6.47 14.26
N ARG A 21 -26.84 -7.25 14.16
CA ARG A 21 -26.69 -8.54 14.85
C ARG A 21 -26.37 -8.42 16.34
N GLY A 22 -26.15 -7.20 16.85
CA GLY A 22 -25.81 -6.95 18.25
C GLY A 22 -24.31 -7.10 18.56
N ASP A 23 -23.43 -7.15 17.55
CA ASP A 23 -21.99 -7.20 17.79
C ASP A 23 -21.52 -5.96 18.57
N THR A 24 -20.77 -6.19 19.63
CA THR A 24 -20.12 -5.14 20.41
C THR A 24 -19.03 -4.44 19.59
N PRO A 25 -18.68 -3.17 19.91
CA PRO A 25 -17.59 -2.47 19.23
C PRO A 25 -16.26 -3.22 19.23
N GLY A 26 -15.94 -3.94 20.32
CA GLY A 26 -14.72 -4.75 20.43
C GLY A 26 -14.73 -5.97 19.50
N GLN A 27 -15.88 -6.64 19.34
CA GLN A 27 -16.02 -7.75 18.40
C GLN A 27 -15.87 -7.28 16.95
N ILE A 28 -16.45 -6.13 16.60
CA ILE A 28 -16.28 -5.53 15.26
C ILE A 28 -14.82 -5.16 15.03
N TRP A 29 -14.16 -4.53 16.00
CA TRP A 29 -12.74 -4.16 15.92
C TRP A 29 -11.84 -5.38 15.69
N PHE A 30 -12.01 -6.44 16.50
CA PHE A 30 -11.27 -7.68 16.32
C PHE A 30 -11.55 -8.32 14.96
N HIS A 31 -12.79 -8.27 14.49
CA HIS A 31 -13.15 -8.77 13.16
C HIS A 31 -12.47 -8.00 12.04
N VAL A 32 -12.38 -6.67 12.16
CA VAL A 32 -11.70 -5.78 11.20
C VAL A 32 -10.21 -6.13 11.12
N ILE A 33 -9.54 -6.26 12.28
CA ILE A 33 -8.13 -6.67 12.33
C ILE A 33 -7.95 -8.06 11.74
N LYS A 34 -8.77 -9.04 12.14
CA LYS A 34 -8.73 -10.40 11.63
C LYS A 34 -8.86 -10.41 10.10
N ARG A 35 -9.80 -9.64 9.54
CA ARG A 35 -9.99 -9.54 8.08
C ARG A 35 -8.78 -8.93 7.39
N ALA A 36 -8.22 -7.85 7.95
CA ALA A 36 -7.02 -7.21 7.42
C ALA A 36 -5.83 -8.20 7.36
N VAL A 37 -5.57 -8.91 8.46
CA VAL A 37 -4.51 -9.93 8.55
C VAL A 37 -4.75 -11.08 7.57
N ILE A 38 -5.98 -11.60 7.48
CA ILE A 38 -6.32 -12.68 6.54
C ILE A 38 -6.05 -12.24 5.09
N LEU A 39 -6.41 -11.02 4.71
CA LEU A 39 -6.16 -10.52 3.35
C LEU A 39 -4.65 -10.39 3.06
N ILE A 40 -3.87 -9.87 4.00
CA ILE A 40 -2.41 -9.79 3.86
C ILE A 40 -1.80 -11.18 3.69
N LEU A 41 -2.16 -12.12 4.57
CA LEU A 41 -1.65 -13.50 4.51
C LEU A 41 -2.10 -14.22 3.23
N LEU A 42 -3.33 -13.99 2.78
CA LEU A 42 -3.83 -14.56 1.53
C LEU A 42 -3.07 -14.02 0.33
N GLY A 43 -2.78 -12.72 0.29
CA GLY A 43 -1.97 -12.13 -0.78
C GLY A 43 -0.56 -12.73 -0.84
N ILE A 44 0.12 -12.83 0.32
CA ILE A 44 1.44 -13.48 0.43
C ILE A 44 1.36 -14.95 0.00
N PHE A 45 0.34 -15.68 0.46
CA PHE A 45 0.13 -17.09 0.09
C PHE A 45 -0.02 -17.26 -1.42
N LEU A 46 -0.88 -16.45 -2.06
CA LEU A 46 -1.10 -16.52 -3.50
C LEU A 46 0.17 -16.20 -4.30
N ARG A 47 1.00 -15.28 -3.81
CA ARG A 47 2.29 -14.97 -4.44
C ARG A 47 3.35 -16.05 -4.22
N SER A 48 3.28 -16.74 -3.09
CA SER A 48 4.17 -17.83 -2.72
C SER A 48 3.79 -19.15 -3.40
N ASN A 49 2.60 -19.23 -4.01
CA ASN A 49 2.14 -20.44 -4.65
C ASN A 49 3.12 -20.84 -5.77
N HIS A 50 3.51 -22.12 -5.80
CA HIS A 50 4.51 -22.68 -6.71
C HIS A 50 5.96 -22.17 -6.53
N ARG A 51 6.30 -21.56 -5.38
CA ARG A 51 7.68 -21.21 -5.02
C ARG A 51 8.25 -22.20 -3.99
N SER A 52 9.58 -22.32 -3.96
CA SER A 52 10.31 -23.15 -2.99
C SER A 52 10.27 -22.60 -1.56
N GLN A 53 9.95 -21.31 -1.41
CA GLN A 53 9.83 -20.62 -0.13
C GLN A 53 8.71 -19.58 -0.17
N THR A 54 8.36 -19.03 1.00
CA THR A 54 7.39 -17.93 1.11
C THR A 54 7.97 -16.67 0.48
N TYR A 55 7.25 -16.11 -0.49
CA TYR A 55 7.64 -14.89 -1.18
C TYR A 55 6.87 -13.70 -0.60
N PHE A 56 7.52 -12.95 0.29
CA PHE A 56 6.94 -11.79 0.95
C PHE A 56 6.85 -10.61 -0.02
N THR A 57 5.63 -10.31 -0.44
CA THR A 57 5.25 -9.14 -1.25
C THR A 57 4.04 -8.47 -0.64
N PHE A 58 3.99 -7.15 -0.81
CA PHE A 58 2.90 -6.34 -0.28
C PHE A 58 2.31 -5.40 -1.33
N GLU A 59 2.80 -5.49 -2.58
CA GLU A 59 2.32 -4.69 -3.69
C GLU A 59 0.99 -5.17 -4.29
N ASP A 60 0.64 -6.45 -4.10
CA ASP A 60 -0.55 -7.06 -4.69
C ASP A 60 -1.86 -6.48 -4.11
N VAL A 61 -2.89 -6.34 -4.96
CA VAL A 61 -4.16 -5.66 -4.61
C VAL A 61 -4.80 -6.21 -3.32
N ILE A 62 -4.75 -7.53 -3.11
CA ILE A 62 -5.34 -8.17 -1.92
C ILE A 62 -4.59 -7.72 -0.65
N THR A 63 -3.26 -7.71 -0.69
CA THR A 63 -2.42 -7.26 0.43
C THR A 63 -2.62 -5.77 0.68
N GLN A 64 -2.64 -4.96 -0.38
CA GLN A 64 -2.89 -3.52 -0.31
C GLN A 64 -4.25 -3.18 0.33
N ILE A 65 -5.30 -3.94 -0.01
CA ILE A 65 -6.60 -3.83 0.66
C ILE A 65 -6.47 -4.15 2.15
N GLY A 66 -5.78 -5.25 2.48
CA GLY A 66 -5.55 -5.64 3.87
C GLY A 66 -4.81 -4.58 4.69
N LEU A 67 -3.75 -3.99 4.13
CA LEU A 67 -2.96 -2.91 4.76
C LEU A 67 -3.78 -1.66 5.05
N GLY A 68 -4.65 -1.25 4.11
CA GLY A 68 -5.52 -0.08 4.27
C GLY A 68 -6.76 -0.30 5.14
N TYR A 69 -7.21 -1.55 5.30
CA TYR A 69 -8.55 -1.88 5.81
C TYR A 69 -8.85 -1.31 7.21
N VAL A 70 -7.88 -1.39 8.13
CA VAL A 70 -8.05 -0.90 9.51
C VAL A 70 -8.19 0.63 9.53
N PHE A 71 -7.38 1.33 8.75
CA PHE A 71 -7.39 2.79 8.70
C PHE A 71 -8.69 3.35 8.10
N VAL A 72 -9.17 2.73 7.01
CA VAL A 72 -10.47 3.09 6.41
C VAL A 72 -11.60 2.86 7.41
N TYR A 73 -11.55 1.76 8.18
CA TYR A 73 -12.53 1.51 9.25
C TYR A 73 -12.51 2.57 10.37
N LEU A 74 -11.34 3.14 10.72
CA LEU A 74 -11.26 4.19 11.75
C LEU A 74 -11.97 5.48 11.35
N VAL A 75 -12.06 5.75 10.05
CA VAL A 75 -12.71 6.92 9.46
C VAL A 75 -14.20 6.64 9.17
N LEU A 76 -14.59 5.37 9.14
CA LEU A 76 -15.97 4.94 8.90
C LEU A 76 -16.95 5.53 9.93
N GLY A 77 -18.04 6.11 9.43
CA GLY A 77 -19.10 6.69 10.27
C GLY A 77 -18.71 7.99 10.97
N LYS A 78 -17.52 8.55 10.71
CA LYS A 78 -17.15 9.90 11.17
C LYS A 78 -17.87 10.96 10.34
N ARG A 79 -17.92 12.19 10.86
CA ARG A 79 -18.51 13.34 10.14
C ARG A 79 -17.81 13.54 8.80
N PHE A 80 -18.55 14.01 7.79
CA PHE A 80 -18.03 14.27 6.45
C PHE A 80 -16.68 15.03 6.46
N TRP A 81 -16.58 16.11 7.24
CA TRP A 81 -15.35 16.91 7.35
C TRP A 81 -14.15 16.15 7.91
N VAL A 82 -14.37 15.15 8.77
CA VAL A 82 -13.30 14.28 9.26
C VAL A 82 -12.86 13.33 8.16
N GLN A 83 -13.80 12.75 7.40
CA GLN A 83 -13.45 11.85 6.29
C GLN A 83 -12.70 12.61 5.18
N PHE A 84 -13.23 13.76 4.77
CA PHE A 84 -12.62 14.64 3.78
C PHE A 84 -11.26 15.17 4.25
N GLY A 85 -11.18 15.62 5.51
CA GLY A 85 -9.92 16.08 6.11
C GLY A 85 -8.86 14.98 6.15
N SER A 86 -9.23 13.75 6.54
CA SER A 86 -8.33 12.59 6.52
C SER A 86 -7.86 12.26 5.10
N LEU A 87 -8.75 12.29 4.11
CA LEU A 87 -8.40 12.07 2.71
C LEU A 87 -7.36 13.10 2.23
N VAL A 88 -7.66 14.39 2.41
CA VAL A 88 -6.76 15.48 2.00
C VAL A 88 -5.43 15.37 2.74
N ALA A 89 -5.44 15.12 4.04
CA ALA A 89 -4.22 14.97 4.83
C ALA A 89 -3.36 13.80 4.34
N ILE A 90 -3.94 12.61 4.14
CA ILE A 90 -3.21 11.43 3.68
C ILE A 90 -2.56 11.69 2.31
N LEU A 91 -3.33 12.23 1.36
CA LEU A 91 -2.80 12.53 0.02
C LEU A 91 -1.73 13.62 0.05
N PHE A 92 -1.95 14.69 0.81
CA PHE A 92 -1.01 15.80 0.93
C PHE A 92 0.30 15.36 1.61
N PHE A 93 0.24 14.68 2.76
CA PHE A 93 1.45 14.25 3.46
C PHE A 93 2.20 13.15 2.71
N TYR A 94 1.51 12.26 2.01
CA TYR A 94 2.17 11.26 1.16
C TYR A 94 2.87 11.92 -0.03
N TRP A 95 2.19 12.85 -0.71
CA TRP A 95 2.79 13.67 -1.77
C TRP A 95 4.00 14.46 -1.26
N LEU A 96 3.86 15.13 -0.11
CA LEU A 96 4.90 15.94 0.49
C LEU A 96 6.11 15.08 0.87
N ALA A 97 5.89 13.87 1.40
CA ALA A 97 6.96 12.95 1.73
C ALA A 97 7.78 12.55 0.50
N PHE A 98 7.15 12.34 -0.66
CA PHE A 98 7.86 12.10 -1.92
C PHE A 98 8.63 13.35 -2.37
N ALA A 99 7.96 14.52 -2.36
CA ALA A 99 8.56 15.79 -2.77
C ALA A 99 9.78 16.21 -1.94
N LEU A 100 9.83 15.83 -0.66
CA LEU A 100 10.95 16.12 0.25
C LEU A 100 12.02 15.02 0.24
N PHE A 101 11.74 13.85 -0.34
CA PHE A 101 12.69 12.74 -0.35
C PHE A 101 13.86 13.04 -1.29
N PRO A 102 15.12 12.81 -0.88
CA PRO A 102 16.28 13.15 -1.70
C PRO A 102 16.29 12.37 -3.03
N LEU A 103 16.62 13.09 -4.10
CA LEU A 103 16.81 12.49 -5.42
C LEU A 103 18.15 11.73 -5.49
N PRO A 104 18.25 10.72 -6.37
CA PRO A 104 19.51 10.07 -6.66
C PRO A 104 20.55 11.07 -7.18
N GLY A 105 21.82 10.84 -6.86
CA GLY A 105 22.93 11.69 -7.29
C GLY A 105 23.15 11.64 -8.82
N PRO A 106 23.93 12.58 -9.38
CA PRO A 106 24.12 12.71 -10.83
C PRO A 106 24.78 11.50 -11.51
N ASN A 107 25.50 10.67 -10.76
CA ASN A 107 26.19 9.47 -11.24
C ASN A 107 25.45 8.17 -10.87
N PHE A 108 24.15 8.25 -10.54
CA PHE A 108 23.37 7.09 -10.16
C PHE A 108 23.10 6.18 -11.36
N ASP A 109 23.38 4.88 -11.18
CA ASP A 109 23.13 3.87 -12.20
C ASP A 109 21.68 3.37 -12.10
N TYR A 110 20.80 3.88 -12.97
CA TYR A 110 19.39 3.49 -13.02
C TYR A 110 19.18 2.02 -13.41
N SER A 111 20.15 1.37 -14.05
CA SER A 111 20.05 -0.05 -14.37
C SER A 111 20.09 -0.92 -13.11
N SER A 112 20.74 -0.45 -12.04
CA SER A 112 20.80 -1.14 -10.74
C SER A 112 19.44 -1.23 -10.03
N VAL A 113 18.48 -0.39 -10.41
CA VAL A 113 17.10 -0.39 -9.88
C VAL A 113 16.07 -0.87 -10.92
N GLY A 114 16.55 -1.60 -11.94
CA GLY A 114 15.68 -2.23 -12.94
C GLY A 114 14.97 -1.25 -13.86
N VAL A 115 15.55 -0.06 -14.05
CA VAL A 115 15.07 0.93 -15.01
C VAL A 115 15.99 0.88 -16.24
N GLY A 116 15.43 0.50 -17.39
CA GLY A 116 16.17 0.38 -18.64
C GLY A 116 16.54 1.75 -19.23
N GLN A 117 17.54 1.78 -20.11
CA GLN A 117 18.02 3.03 -20.73
C GLN A 117 16.95 3.74 -21.59
N ASP A 118 15.99 2.98 -22.13
CA ASP A 118 14.89 3.53 -22.94
C ASP A 118 13.73 4.08 -22.07
N TRP A 119 13.86 4.08 -20.74
CA TRP A 119 12.82 4.60 -19.85
C TRP A 119 12.75 6.13 -19.90
N ASN A 120 11.54 6.65 -20.09
CA ASN A 120 11.30 8.09 -20.05
C ASN A 120 11.29 8.58 -18.60
N HIS A 121 12.47 8.97 -18.11
CA HIS A 121 12.64 9.51 -16.77
C HIS A 121 11.85 10.79 -16.55
N LEU A 122 11.25 10.91 -15.36
CA LEU A 122 10.71 12.18 -14.89
C LEU A 122 11.86 13.11 -14.47
N THR A 123 11.79 14.38 -14.85
CA THR A 123 12.85 15.36 -14.61
C THR A 123 12.38 16.53 -13.74
N GLY A 124 13.33 17.30 -13.21
CA GLY A 124 13.05 18.42 -12.33
C GLY A 124 12.30 17.97 -11.07
N PHE A 125 11.26 18.70 -10.69
CA PHE A 125 10.44 18.37 -9.52
C PHE A 125 9.72 17.02 -9.63
N PHE A 126 9.39 16.56 -10.83
CA PHE A 126 8.67 15.30 -11.00
C PHE A 126 9.56 14.06 -10.84
N ALA A 127 10.89 14.23 -10.81
CA ALA A 127 11.85 13.15 -10.59
C ALA A 127 11.61 12.40 -9.27
N HIS A 128 10.99 13.06 -8.28
CA HIS A 128 10.62 12.45 -7.00
C HIS A 128 9.61 11.29 -7.11
N TRP A 129 8.91 11.18 -8.25
CA TRP A 129 7.98 10.09 -8.55
C TRP A 129 8.50 9.13 -9.62
N ASP A 130 9.77 9.25 -10.02
CA ASP A 130 10.34 8.37 -11.02
C ASP A 130 10.41 6.92 -10.50
N LYS A 131 10.42 5.97 -11.44
CA LYS A 131 10.35 4.55 -11.13
C LYS A 131 11.59 4.12 -10.33
N ASN A 132 11.35 3.38 -9.24
CA ASN A 132 12.38 2.76 -8.42
C ASN A 132 13.49 3.71 -7.90
N THR A 133 13.22 5.00 -7.78
CA THR A 133 14.15 6.00 -7.20
C THR A 133 13.46 6.96 -6.24
N ASN A 134 12.24 6.61 -5.81
CA ASN A 134 11.39 7.41 -4.93
C ASN A 134 11.30 6.83 -3.51
N LEU A 135 10.76 7.61 -2.59
CA LEU A 135 10.60 7.25 -1.17
C LEU A 135 10.07 5.81 -0.95
N ALA A 136 9.00 5.43 -1.65
CA ALA A 136 8.37 4.14 -1.44
C ALA A 136 9.22 2.97 -1.95
N HIS A 137 10.06 3.20 -2.97
CA HIS A 137 11.05 2.22 -3.39
C HIS A 137 12.12 1.99 -2.32
N TYR A 138 12.68 3.07 -1.76
CA TYR A 138 13.64 2.94 -0.65
C TYR A 138 13.04 2.25 0.57
N PHE A 139 11.77 2.54 0.86
CA PHE A 139 11.03 1.81 1.90
C PHE A 139 10.96 0.32 1.59
N ASP A 140 10.63 -0.08 0.36
CA ASP A 140 10.55 -1.50 -0.03
C ASP A 140 11.90 -2.20 0.04
N VAL A 141 12.99 -1.56 -0.42
CA VAL A 141 14.35 -2.10 -0.29
C VAL A 141 14.70 -2.35 1.16
N TRP A 142 14.38 -1.44 2.07
CA TRP A 142 14.60 -1.70 3.50
C TRP A 142 13.65 -2.77 4.06
N PHE A 143 12.34 -2.59 3.87
CA PHE A 143 11.30 -3.38 4.51
C PHE A 143 11.24 -4.83 4.01
N LEU A 144 11.31 -5.05 2.70
CA LEU A 144 11.18 -6.38 2.12
C LEU A 144 12.42 -7.25 2.39
N ASN A 145 13.58 -6.65 2.61
CA ASN A 145 14.80 -7.34 3.02
C ASN A 145 14.83 -7.74 4.51
N LEU A 146 13.82 -7.36 5.31
CA LEU A 146 13.65 -7.89 6.67
C LEU A 146 13.07 -9.32 6.68
N PHE A 147 12.52 -9.78 5.56
CA PHE A 147 11.91 -11.11 5.43
C PHE A 147 12.87 -12.10 4.73
N PRO A 148 12.73 -13.41 4.96
CA PRO A 148 13.48 -14.42 4.22
C PRO A 148 13.25 -14.32 2.71
N ARG A 149 14.32 -14.31 1.92
CA ARG A 149 14.31 -14.27 0.44
C ARG A 149 15.50 -15.02 -0.13
N GLU A 150 15.37 -15.46 -1.38
CA GLU A 150 16.43 -16.14 -2.17
C GLU A 150 17.58 -15.18 -2.50
N HIS A 151 17.20 -13.97 -2.88
CA HIS A 151 18.10 -12.87 -3.19
C HIS A 151 17.58 -11.59 -2.53
N PRO A 152 18.47 -10.64 -2.18
CA PRO A 152 18.06 -9.33 -1.73
C PRO A 152 17.04 -8.70 -2.69
N PHE A 153 16.00 -8.08 -2.14
CA PHE A 153 15.09 -7.25 -2.91
C PHE A 153 15.83 -5.98 -3.33
N GLU A 154 15.95 -5.79 -4.64
CA GLU A 154 16.55 -4.60 -5.24
C GLU A 154 15.48 -3.68 -5.79
N TYR A 155 14.49 -4.21 -6.53
CA TYR A 155 13.42 -3.41 -7.13
C TYR A 155 12.20 -4.23 -7.51
N ASN A 156 11.09 -3.52 -7.76
CA ASN A 156 9.91 -4.09 -8.40
C ASN A 156 9.93 -3.80 -9.90
N GLY A 157 9.90 -4.84 -10.74
CA GLY A 157 9.95 -4.67 -12.21
C GLY A 157 8.77 -3.87 -12.79
N GLY A 158 7.60 -3.91 -12.13
CA GLY A 158 6.42 -3.13 -12.50
C GLY A 158 6.35 -1.74 -11.87
N GLY A 159 7.26 -1.40 -10.94
CA GLY A 159 7.19 -0.15 -10.17
C GLY A 159 6.07 -0.11 -9.14
N TYR A 160 5.47 -1.26 -8.79
CA TYR A 160 4.48 -1.35 -7.72
C TYR A 160 5.17 -1.46 -6.37
N LEU A 161 4.67 -0.72 -5.38
CA LEU A 161 5.35 -0.51 -4.11
C LEU A 161 4.43 -0.80 -2.92
N THR A 162 4.99 -1.23 -1.79
CA THR A 162 4.20 -1.53 -0.58
C THR A 162 3.40 -0.31 -0.15
N LEU A 163 4.01 0.87 -0.08
CA LEU A 163 3.36 2.09 0.44
C LEU A 163 2.21 2.61 -0.45
N ASN A 164 1.96 2.02 -1.62
CA ASN A 164 0.83 2.39 -2.46
C ASN A 164 -0.54 2.20 -1.78
N PHE A 165 -0.67 1.43 -0.70
CA PHE A 165 -1.93 1.33 0.04
C PHE A 165 -2.35 2.69 0.58
N ILE A 166 -1.39 3.55 0.93
CA ILE A 166 -1.64 4.84 1.59
C ILE A 166 -2.52 5.74 0.71
N PRO A 167 -2.11 6.14 -0.51
CA PRO A 167 -2.98 6.92 -1.38
C PRO A 167 -4.19 6.11 -1.87
N SER A 168 -4.05 4.78 -1.99
CA SER A 168 -5.15 3.91 -2.44
C SER A 168 -6.33 3.87 -1.45
N MET A 169 -6.10 4.10 -0.15
CA MET A 169 -7.17 4.27 0.82
C MET A 169 -8.15 5.36 0.43
N GLY A 170 -7.70 6.41 -0.27
CA GLY A 170 -8.58 7.48 -0.73
C GLY A 170 -9.60 7.03 -1.78
N THR A 171 -9.44 5.83 -2.34
CA THR A 171 -10.40 5.21 -3.26
C THR A 171 -11.30 4.18 -2.57
N MET A 172 -11.09 3.88 -1.28
CA MET A 172 -11.93 2.99 -0.46
C MET A 172 -12.93 3.83 0.35
#